data_AF-A0AA96KEE7-F1
#
_entry.id   AF-A0AA96KEE7-F1
#
_cell.length_a   1.000
_cell.length_b   1.000
_cell.length_c   1.000
_cell.angle_alpha   90.00
_cell.angle_beta   90.00
_cell.angle_gamma   90.00
#
_symmetry.space_group_name_H-M   'P 1'
#
loop_
_entity.id
_entity.type
_entity.pdbx_description
1 polymer ?
#
loop_
_entity_poly.entity_id
_entity_poly.type
_entity_poly.pdbx_seq_one_letter_code
_entity_poly.pdbx_strand_id
1 'polypeptide(L)'
;MSTDPLTLTIDMKRIDNFALATIGLISLLFSILQVKFGLQEMDVSPQTDALWMFIFALLVAVWATKEPKQKEFSAPFEFGAFLYFVWPIVLPYYLVKTRGLEGVVLFFGFVALYYIPFISGLLAYVFYT
;
A
#
# COMPACT_ATOMS: atom_id res chain seq x y z
N MET A 1 -26.52 24.57 1.98
CA MET A 1 -25.13 25.02 2.19
C MET A 1 -24.31 24.44 1.05
N SER A 2 -24.03 25.24 0.02
CA SER A 2 -23.28 24.80 -1.17
C SER A 2 -21.80 24.73 -0.80
N THR A 3 -21.22 23.53 -0.74
CA THR A 3 -19.76 23.38 -0.60
C THR A 3 -19.09 23.88 -1.88
N ASP A 4 -18.07 24.73 -1.72
CA ASP A 4 -17.30 25.28 -2.84
C ASP A 4 -16.52 24.14 -3.54
N PRO A 5 -16.58 24.02 -4.88
CA PRO A 5 -15.79 23.06 -5.65
C PRO A 5 -14.29 23.06 -5.31
N LEU A 6 -13.74 24.21 -4.91
CA LEU A 6 -12.35 24.33 -4.50
C LEU A 6 -12.06 23.59 -3.20
N THR A 7 -12.94 23.72 -2.19
CA THR A 7 -12.83 23.00 -0.91
C THR A 7 -12.88 21.47 -1.09
N LEU A 8 -13.78 20.97 -1.94
CA LEU A 8 -13.89 19.52 -2.22
C LEU A 8 -12.61 18.95 -2.82
N THR A 9 -11.98 19.69 -3.73
CA THR A 9 -10.75 19.24 -4.40
C THR A 9 -9.56 19.18 -3.44
N ILE A 10 -9.46 20.13 -2.51
CA ILE A 10 -8.41 20.18 -1.48
C ILE A 10 -8.54 19.02 -0.50
N ASP A 11 -9.76 18.74 -0.03
CA ASP A 11 -10.00 17.65 0.94
C ASP A 11 -9.69 16.26 0.35
N MET A 12 -10.03 16.01 -0.93
CA MET A 12 -9.71 14.74 -1.60
C MET A 12 -8.21 14.50 -1.69
N LYS A 13 -7.43 15.49 -2.17
CA LYS A 13 -5.97 15.38 -2.25
C LYS A 13 -5.32 15.10 -0.89
N ARG A 14 -5.86 15.70 0.18
CA ARG A 14 -5.35 15.51 1.54
C ARG A 14 -5.55 14.07 2.02
N ILE A 15 -6.68 13.45 1.69
CA ILE A 15 -6.99 12.07 2.06
C ILE A 15 -6.07 11.07 1.34
N ASP A 16 -5.83 11.24 0.05
CA ASP A 16 -4.96 10.36 -0.74
C ASP A 16 -3.53 10.38 -0.20
N ASN A 17 -3.00 11.60 0.03
CA ASN A 17 -1.66 11.80 0.57
C ASN A 17 -1.53 11.19 1.97
N PHE A 18 -2.57 11.32 2.80
CA PHE A 18 -2.57 10.73 4.14
C PHE A 18 -2.55 9.20 4.09
N ALA A 19 -3.30 8.58 3.19
CA ALA A 19 -3.31 7.13 3.03
C ALA A 19 -1.94 6.61 2.54
N LEU A 20 -1.34 7.26 1.54
CA LEU A 20 0.01 6.92 1.06
C LEU A 20 1.07 7.11 2.16
N ALA A 21 1.01 8.21 2.91
CA ALA A 21 1.91 8.46 4.04
C ALA A 21 1.75 7.38 5.13
N THR A 22 0.52 6.93 5.39
CA THR A 22 0.24 5.85 6.35
C THR A 22 0.84 4.53 5.89
N ILE A 23 0.71 4.18 4.61
CA ILE A 23 1.32 2.98 4.03
C ILE A 23 2.84 3.06 4.16
N GLY A 24 3.45 4.19 3.77
CA GLY A 24 4.89 4.40 3.90
C GLY A 24 5.38 4.28 5.33
N LEU A 25 4.69 4.91 6.29
CA LEU A 25 5.03 4.87 7.71
C LEU A 25 4.93 3.45 8.28
N ILE A 26 3.85 2.73 8.00
CA ILE A 26 3.65 1.35 8.47
C ILE A 26 4.70 0.41 7.85
N SER A 27 5.03 0.58 6.57
CA SER A 27 6.09 -0.17 5.90
C SER A 27 7.46 0.07 6.54
N LEU A 28 7.76 1.33 6.88
CA LEU A 28 9.01 1.70 7.56
C LEU A 28 9.08 1.09 8.96
N LEU A 29 8.02 1.21 9.75
CA LEU A 29 7.96 0.65 11.11
C LEU A 29 8.14 -0.87 11.09
N PHE A 30 7.49 -1.56 10.15
CA PHE A 30 7.63 -3.00 10.02
C PHE A 30 9.02 -3.41 9.52
N SER A 31 9.65 -2.60 8.67
CA SER A 31 11.05 -2.80 8.25
C SER A 31 12.01 -2.72 9.43
N ILE A 32 11.83 -1.73 10.33
CA ILE A 32 12.64 -1.63 11.55
C ILE A 32 12.48 -2.86 12.43
N LEU A 33 11.27 -3.42 12.53
CA LEU A 33 11.01 -4.66 13.28
C LEU A 33 11.73 -5.86 12.65
N GLN A 34 11.57 -6.06 11.33
CA GLN A 34 12.22 -7.14 10.58
C GLN A 34 13.75 -7.07 10.67
N VAL A 35 14.34 -5.87 10.56
CA VAL A 35 15.78 -5.67 10.76
C VAL A 35 16.23 -6.07 12.16
N LYS A 36 15.50 -5.65 13.21
CA LYS A 36 15.84 -6.02 14.59
C LYS A 36 15.81 -7.53 14.81
N PHE A 37 14.80 -8.21 14.28
CA PHE A 37 14.67 -9.66 14.38
C PHE A 37 15.78 -10.37 13.59
N GLY A 38 16.07 -9.91 12.37
CA GLY A 38 17.17 -10.44 11.55
C GLY A 38 18.53 -10.33 12.24
N LEU A 39 18.83 -9.21 12.92
CA LEU A 39 20.06 -9.04 13.72
C LEU A 39 20.14 -9.96 14.95
N GLN A 40 19.02 -10.51 15.38
CA GLN A 40 18.94 -11.43 16.51
C GLN A 40 18.86 -12.90 16.06
N GLU A 41 19.03 -13.16 14.75
CA GLU A 41 18.86 -14.48 14.14
C GLU A 41 17.47 -15.08 14.43
N MET A 42 16.46 -14.21 14.57
CA MET A 42 15.07 -14.60 14.82
C MET A 42 14.20 -14.25 13.62
N ASP A 43 13.19 -15.08 13.40
CA ASP A 43 12.12 -14.80 12.45
C ASP A 43 10.96 -14.06 13.13
N VAL A 44 10.32 -13.18 12.38
CA VAL A 44 9.02 -12.62 12.77
C VAL A 44 7.98 -13.75 12.78
N SER A 45 7.08 -13.74 13.76
CA SER A 45 6.07 -14.81 13.87
C SER A 45 5.16 -14.85 12.62
N PRO A 46 4.71 -16.03 12.16
CA PRO A 46 3.82 -16.14 11.02
C PRO A 46 2.52 -15.32 11.17
N GLN A 47 2.03 -15.15 12.40
CA GLN A 47 0.84 -14.34 12.70
C GLN A 47 1.10 -12.85 12.48
N THR A 48 2.29 -12.38 12.82
CA THR A 48 2.70 -10.98 12.59
C THR A 48 2.88 -10.70 11.10
N ASP A 49 3.49 -11.63 10.34
CA ASP A 49 3.58 -11.52 8.88
C ASP A 49 2.20 -11.55 8.21
N ALA A 50 1.31 -12.43 8.67
CA ALA A 50 -0.08 -12.44 8.20
C ALA A 50 -0.78 -11.11 8.47
N LEU A 51 -0.61 -10.54 9.67
CA LEU A 51 -1.16 -9.24 10.02
C LEU A 51 -0.60 -8.12 9.14
N TRP A 52 0.70 -8.15 8.83
CA TRP A 52 1.32 -7.24 7.86
C TRP A 52 0.63 -7.31 6.50
N MET A 53 0.44 -8.53 5.96
CA MET A 53 -0.22 -8.73 4.67
C MET A 53 -1.65 -8.15 4.66
N PHE A 54 -2.43 -8.40 5.71
CA PHE A 54 -3.80 -7.90 5.82
C PHE A 54 -3.85 -6.38 5.98
N ILE A 55 -3.02 -5.80 6.84
CA ILE A 55 -2.98 -4.34 7.05
C ILE A 55 -2.56 -3.65 5.76
N PHE A 56 -1.53 -4.14 5.07
CA PHE A 56 -1.05 -3.54 3.84
C PHE A 56 -2.14 -3.57 2.75
N ALA A 57 -2.76 -4.73 2.53
CA ALA A 57 -3.84 -4.87 1.55
C ALA A 57 -5.05 -3.98 1.89
N LEU A 58 -5.42 -3.87 3.17
CA LEU A 58 -6.49 -2.98 3.62
C LEU A 58 -6.18 -1.51 3.32
N LEU A 59 -4.96 -1.06 3.61
CA LEU A 59 -4.56 0.32 3.36
C LEU A 59 -4.54 0.64 1.86
N VAL A 60 -4.06 -0.29 1.03
CA VAL A 60 -4.11 -0.18 -0.44
C VAL A 60 -5.55 -0.07 -0.93
N ALA A 61 -6.46 -0.92 -0.42
CA ALA A 61 -7.87 -0.88 -0.77
C ALA A 61 -8.53 0.45 -0.35
N VAL A 62 -8.25 0.94 0.86
CA VAL A 62 -8.75 2.23 1.36
C VAL A 62 -8.22 3.40 0.54
N TRP A 63 -6.93 3.37 0.16
CA TRP A 63 -6.34 4.41 -0.68
C TRP A 63 -7.02 4.44 -2.05
N ALA A 64 -7.04 3.31 -2.76
CA ALA A 64 -7.55 3.26 -4.12
C ALA A 64 -9.06 3.52 -4.22
N THR A 65 -9.84 3.21 -3.18
CA THR A 65 -11.29 3.51 -3.15
C THR A 65 -11.60 4.99 -2.92
N LYS A 66 -10.70 5.74 -2.26
CA LYS A 66 -10.87 7.17 -2.00
C LYS A 66 -10.23 8.07 -3.06
N GLU A 67 -9.39 7.47 -3.89
CA GLU A 67 -8.64 8.17 -4.92
C GLU A 67 -9.56 8.80 -5.98
N PRO A 68 -9.35 10.07 -6.38
CA PRO A 68 -10.18 10.76 -7.38
C PRO A 68 -10.29 10.01 -8.71
N LYS A 69 -9.19 9.37 -9.14
CA LYS A 69 -9.13 8.60 -10.39
C LYS A 69 -9.95 7.31 -10.36
N GLN A 70 -10.43 6.88 -9.18
CA GLN A 70 -11.39 5.79 -9.08
C GLN A 70 -12.67 6.09 -9.85
N LYS A 71 -13.08 7.36 -9.94
CA LYS A 71 -14.28 7.79 -10.70
C LYS A 71 -14.12 7.59 -12.21
N GLU A 72 -12.89 7.57 -12.72
CA GLU A 72 -12.58 7.31 -14.13
C GLU A 72 -12.59 5.82 -14.44
N PHE A 73 -12.67 4.96 -13.41
CA PHE A 73 -12.66 3.52 -13.53
C PHE A 73 -14.08 2.96 -13.33
N SER A 74 -14.59 2.27 -14.36
CA SER A 74 -15.83 1.48 -14.28
C SER A 74 -15.60 0.25 -13.40
N ALA A 75 -15.62 0.46 -12.08
CA ALA A 75 -15.31 -0.57 -11.13
C ALA A 75 -16.45 -1.61 -11.03
N PRO A 76 -16.15 -2.92 -10.92
CA PRO A 76 -17.16 -3.92 -10.55
C PRO A 76 -17.81 -3.58 -9.21
N PHE A 77 -19.00 -4.14 -8.97
CA PHE A 77 -19.63 -4.15 -7.65
C PHE A 77 -18.59 -4.69 -6.63
N GLU A 78 -18.30 -3.93 -5.56
CA GLU A 78 -17.30 -4.21 -4.51
C GLU A 78 -15.80 -4.08 -4.88
N PHE A 79 -15.41 -3.06 -5.66
CA PHE A 79 -14.00 -2.75 -5.98
C PHE A 79 -13.02 -2.80 -4.79
N GLY A 80 -13.41 -2.24 -3.64
CA GLY A 80 -12.56 -2.22 -2.44
C GLY A 80 -12.29 -3.62 -1.89
N ALA A 81 -13.28 -4.52 -1.91
CA ALA A 81 -13.10 -5.90 -1.47
C ALA A 81 -12.19 -6.68 -2.42
N PHE A 82 -12.35 -6.49 -3.73
CA PHE A 82 -11.47 -7.08 -4.73
C PHE A 82 -10.02 -6.63 -4.56
N LEU A 83 -9.79 -5.34 -4.31
CA LEU A 83 -8.46 -4.88 -3.94
C LEU A 83 -7.98 -5.57 -2.66
N TYR A 84 -8.77 -5.61 -1.60
CA TYR A 84 -8.33 -6.21 -0.34
C TYR A 84 -7.88 -7.68 -0.49
N PHE A 85 -8.64 -8.52 -1.20
CA PHE A 85 -8.33 -9.95 -1.30
C PHE A 85 -7.35 -10.31 -2.43
N VAL A 86 -7.38 -9.57 -3.54
CA VAL A 86 -6.62 -9.90 -4.76
C VAL A 86 -5.91 -8.68 -5.35
N TRP A 87 -5.37 -7.81 -4.47
CA TRP A 87 -4.63 -6.61 -4.87
C TRP A 87 -3.52 -6.86 -5.90
N PRO A 88 -2.73 -7.96 -5.89
CA PRO A 88 -1.63 -8.12 -6.86
C PRO A 88 -2.12 -8.22 -8.31
N ILE A 89 -3.40 -8.52 -8.52
CA ILE A 89 -4.03 -8.61 -9.84
C ILE A 89 -4.86 -7.35 -10.12
N VAL A 90 -5.68 -6.93 -9.16
CA VAL A 90 -6.64 -5.83 -9.35
C VAL A 90 -5.95 -4.47 -9.38
N LEU A 91 -4.95 -4.26 -8.52
CA LEU A 91 -4.22 -3.01 -8.43
C LEU A 91 -3.49 -2.65 -9.73
N PRO A 92 -2.64 -3.53 -10.34
CA PRO A 92 -1.97 -3.16 -11.58
C PRO A 92 -2.96 -2.91 -12.72
N TYR A 93 -4.05 -3.69 -12.81
CA TYR A 93 -5.10 -3.44 -13.80
C TYR A 93 -5.75 -2.06 -13.62
N TYR A 94 -6.15 -1.72 -12.39
CA TYR A 94 -6.71 -0.41 -12.05
C TYR A 94 -5.76 0.74 -12.39
N LEU A 95 -4.49 0.62 -11.99
CA LEU A 95 -3.48 1.66 -12.17
C LEU A 95 -3.13 1.88 -13.64
N VAL A 96 -2.95 0.82 -14.41
CA VAL A 96 -2.70 0.92 -15.85
C VAL A 96 -3.91 1.51 -16.58
N LYS A 97 -5.13 1.12 -16.20
CA LYS A 97 -6.34 1.63 -16.84
C LYS A 97 -6.58 3.13 -16.60
N THR A 98 -6.19 3.64 -15.44
CA THR A 98 -6.38 5.04 -15.04
C THR A 98 -5.19 5.96 -15.32
N ARG A 99 -3.97 5.41 -15.53
CA ARG A 99 -2.72 6.19 -15.65
C ARG A 99 -1.74 5.74 -16.73
N GLY A 100 -1.96 4.61 -17.39
CA GLY A 100 -0.99 4.04 -18.33
C GLY A 100 0.36 3.70 -17.66
N LEU A 101 1.47 4.18 -18.25
CA LEU A 101 2.84 3.91 -17.76
C LEU A 101 3.10 4.43 -16.34
N GLU A 102 2.56 5.59 -15.98
CA GLU A 102 2.66 6.11 -14.61
C GLU A 102 2.04 5.14 -13.60
N GLY A 103 0.98 4.44 -14.00
CA GLY A 103 0.33 3.40 -13.19
C GLY A 103 1.23 2.19 -12.95
N VAL A 104 2.06 1.83 -13.93
CA VAL A 104 3.05 0.75 -13.77
C VAL A 104 4.11 1.14 -12.75
N VAL A 105 4.65 2.36 -12.83
CA VAL A 105 5.63 2.87 -11.86
C VAL A 105 5.03 2.89 -10.46
N LEU A 106 3.80 3.37 -10.32
CA LEU A 106 3.11 3.41 -9.03
C LEU A 106 2.86 2.02 -8.46
N PHE A 107 2.52 1.03 -9.30
CA PHE A 107 2.39 -0.37 -8.88
C PHE A 107 3.71 -0.89 -8.30
N PHE A 108 4.83 -0.67 -8.98
CA PHE A 108 6.14 -1.05 -8.45
C PHE A 108 6.49 -0.33 -7.14
N GLY A 109 6.01 0.90 -6.94
CA GLY A 109 6.08 1.58 -5.65
C GLY A 109 5.38 0.81 -4.53
N PHE A 110 4.15 0.33 -4.77
CA PHE A 110 3.43 -0.51 -3.80
C PHE A 110 4.12 -1.85 -3.56
N VAL A 111 4.61 -2.50 -4.62
CA VAL A 111 5.38 -3.75 -4.51
C VAL A 111 6.65 -3.53 -3.69
N ALA A 112 7.38 -2.43 -3.92
CA ALA A 112 8.56 -2.09 -3.13
C ALA A 112 8.20 -1.86 -1.66
N LEU A 113 7.15 -1.11 -1.34
CA LEU A 113 6.69 -0.89 0.03
C LEU A 113 6.21 -2.19 0.71
N TYR A 114 5.65 -3.12 -0.05
CA TYR A 114 5.24 -4.42 0.47
C TYR A 114 6.44 -5.32 0.84
N TYR A 115 7.47 -5.35 0.00
CA TYR A 115 8.63 -6.23 0.16
C TYR A 115 9.81 -5.62 0.93
N ILE A 116 9.86 -4.30 1.10
CA ILE A 116 10.97 -3.63 1.80
C ILE A 116 11.23 -4.18 3.22
N PRO A 117 10.21 -4.54 4.04
CA PRO A 117 10.46 -5.08 5.37
C PRO A 117 11.21 -6.41 5.30
N PHE A 118 10.73 -7.34 4.47
CA PHE A 118 11.36 -8.64 4.27
C PHE A 118 12.79 -8.51 3.75
N ILE A 119 13.01 -7.71 2.69
CA ILE A 119 14.34 -7.53 2.11
C ILE A 119 15.29 -6.92 3.14
N SER A 120 14.84 -5.91 3.91
CA SER A 120 15.67 -5.29 4.93
C SER A 120 16.05 -6.24 6.07
N GLY A 121 15.12 -7.07 6.55
CA GLY A 121 15.39 -8.10 7.55
C GLY A 121 16.35 -9.17 7.05
N LEU A 122 16.16 -9.64 5.82
CA LEU A 122 17.05 -10.59 5.16
C LEU A 122 18.47 -10.05 5.02
N LEU A 123 18.62 -8.79 4.58
CA LEU A 123 19.94 -8.14 4.48
C LEU A 123 20.59 -8.00 5.86
N ALA A 124 19.81 -7.70 6.90
CA ALA A 124 20.33 -7.62 8.27
C ALA A 124 20.88 -8.96 8.74
N TYR A 125 20.14 -10.05 8.54
CA TYR A 125 20.59 -11.41 8.83
C TYR A 125 21.84 -11.78 8.02
N VAL A 126 21.80 -11.67 6.70
CA VAL A 126 22.89 -12.16 5.83
C VAL A 126 24.22 -11.41 6.03
N PHE A 127 24.18 -10.11 6.32
CA PHE A 127 25.38 -9.27 6.32
C PHE A 127 25.88 -8.83 7.71
N TYR A 128 25.08 -9.00 8.77
CA TYR A 128 25.37 -8.44 10.09
C TYR A 128 25.21 -9.41 11.26
N THR A 129 24.93 -10.69 11.02
CA THR A 129 25.04 -11.78 12.01
C THR A 129 26.15 -12.74 11.58
#